data_AF-A0A316WHE4-F1
#
_entry.id   AF-A0A316WHE4-F1
#
_cell.length_a   1.000
_cell.length_b   1.000
_cell.length_c   1.000
_cell.angle_alpha   90.00
_cell.angle_beta   90.00
_cell.angle_gamma   90.00
#
_symmetry.space_group_name_H-M   'P 1'
#
loop_
_entity.id
_entity.type
_entity.pdbx_description
1 polymer ?
#
loop_
_entity_poly.entity_id
_entity_poly.type
_entity_poly.pdbx_seq_one_letter_code
_entity_poly.pdbx_strand_id
1 'polypeptide(L)'
;LMVHGSCSSRGCFAMTDEAISELYAVVREAFAGGQHAVQFQSYPFRMTPENLARHRQDPNIAFWMNIKEGSDRFEITKTEPVVGVAGARYVFDAVADGATTGAIARKQADDERQVAALVASGTPAVRLVYEDGGQHRSFRETLVAAGGALGEVSRPEALDAGPREVAMP
;
A
#
# COMPACT_ATOMS: atom_id res chain seq x y z
N LEU A 1 9.42 -3.19 -14.39
CA LEU A 1 8.31 -2.69 -13.56
C LEU A 1 7.69 -1.50 -14.28
N MET A 2 6.41 -1.57 -14.61
CA MET A 2 5.65 -0.48 -15.25
C MET A 2 4.29 -0.35 -14.56
N VAL A 3 3.65 0.82 -14.65
CA VAL A 3 2.23 1.00 -14.32
C VAL A 3 1.47 1.08 -15.64
N HIS A 4 0.53 0.18 -15.90
CA HIS A 4 -0.08 0.06 -17.23
C HIS A 4 -1.52 -0.48 -17.20
N GLY A 5 -2.21 -0.32 -18.32
CA GLY A 5 -3.52 -0.92 -18.61
C GLY A 5 -3.40 -2.37 -19.08
N SER A 6 -4.51 -3.09 -19.24
CA SER A 6 -4.64 -4.54 -19.44
C SER A 6 -4.41 -5.39 -18.18
N CYS A 7 -5.19 -6.47 -18.06
CA CYS A 7 -5.26 -7.34 -16.89
C CYS A 7 -4.18 -8.45 -16.89
N SER A 8 -2.98 -8.15 -17.40
CA SER A 8 -1.86 -9.10 -17.45
C SER A 8 -0.61 -8.46 -16.87
N SER A 9 -0.06 -9.03 -15.80
CA SER A 9 1.18 -8.56 -15.22
C SER A 9 2.08 -9.73 -14.89
N ARG A 10 3.38 -9.55 -15.08
CA ARG A 10 4.44 -10.42 -14.52
C ARG A 10 5.36 -9.55 -13.68
N GLY A 11 4.80 -8.93 -12.64
CA GLY A 11 5.52 -8.01 -11.74
C GLY A 11 5.46 -6.52 -12.10
N CYS A 12 4.50 -6.10 -12.92
CA CYS A 12 4.06 -4.71 -13.14
C CYS A 12 2.82 -4.35 -12.28
N PHE A 13 2.53 -3.06 -12.12
CA PHE A 13 1.27 -2.59 -11.54
C PHE A 13 0.23 -2.44 -12.65
N ALA A 14 -0.53 -3.50 -12.88
CA ALA A 14 -1.61 -3.52 -13.87
C ALA A 14 -2.93 -3.01 -13.27
N MET A 15 -3.67 -2.25 -14.05
CA MET A 15 -5.05 -1.81 -13.78
C MET A 15 -5.86 -1.84 -15.08
N THR A 16 -7.14 -1.47 -15.04
CA THR A 16 -7.95 -1.40 -16.26
C THR A 16 -7.51 -0.25 -17.16
N ASP A 17 -7.86 -0.34 -18.45
CA ASP A 17 -7.52 0.70 -19.44
C ASP A 17 -8.16 2.05 -19.10
N GLU A 18 -9.36 2.02 -18.52
CA GLU A 18 -10.05 3.22 -18.04
C GLU A 18 -9.30 3.85 -16.86
N ALA A 19 -8.91 3.03 -15.87
CA ALA A 19 -8.22 3.51 -14.68
C ALA A 19 -6.83 4.07 -15.01
N ILE A 20 -6.06 3.41 -15.88
CA ILE A 20 -4.74 3.92 -16.26
C ILE A 20 -4.85 5.19 -17.11
N SER A 21 -5.91 5.33 -17.91
CA SER A 21 -6.12 6.51 -18.76
C SER A 21 -6.30 7.77 -17.93
N GLU A 22 -7.04 7.69 -16.82
CA GLU A 22 -7.16 8.80 -15.87
C GLU A 22 -5.81 9.15 -15.23
N LEU A 23 -5.07 8.14 -14.77
CA LEU A 23 -3.75 8.36 -14.18
C LEU A 23 -2.79 9.02 -15.18
N TYR A 24 -2.75 8.54 -16.43
CA TYR A 24 -1.92 9.11 -17.49
C TYR A 24 -2.32 10.54 -17.84
N ALA A 25 -3.61 10.88 -17.80
CA ALA A 25 -4.05 12.26 -17.98
C ALA A 25 -3.47 13.16 -16.89
N VAL A 26 -3.58 12.78 -15.61
CA VAL A 26 -3.02 13.56 -14.48
C VAL A 26 -1.50 13.70 -14.59
N VAL A 27 -0.79 12.59 -14.86
CA VAL A 27 0.68 12.60 -14.98
C VAL A 27 1.13 13.46 -16.17
N ARG A 28 0.41 13.43 -17.30
CA ARG A 28 0.68 14.28 -18.46
C ARG A 28 0.57 15.76 -18.09
N GLU A 29 -0.51 16.16 -17.43
CA GLU A 29 -0.68 17.55 -16.99
C GLU A 29 0.37 17.96 -15.96
N ALA A 30 0.76 17.06 -15.04
CA ALA A 30 1.83 17.32 -14.09
C ALA A 30 3.18 17.58 -14.79
N PHE A 31 3.51 16.80 -15.83
CA PHE A 31 4.70 17.01 -16.65
C PHE A 31 4.63 18.29 -17.48
N ALA A 32 3.48 18.60 -18.08
CA ALA A 32 3.26 19.88 -18.75
C ALA A 32 3.40 21.07 -17.77
N GLY A 33 3.05 20.87 -16.50
CA GLY A 33 3.23 21.81 -15.40
C GLY A 33 4.66 21.88 -14.83
N GLY A 34 5.61 21.13 -15.39
CA GLY A 34 7.03 21.20 -15.02
C GLY A 34 7.52 20.14 -14.02
N GLN A 35 6.68 19.20 -13.58
CA GLN A 35 7.19 18.02 -12.87
C GLN A 35 8.02 17.17 -13.84
N HIS A 36 9.11 16.56 -13.36
CA HIS A 36 9.97 15.70 -14.19
C HIS A 36 9.82 14.21 -13.87
N ALA A 37 9.21 13.91 -12.73
CA ALA A 37 8.94 12.57 -12.26
C ALA A 37 7.74 12.61 -11.31
N VAL A 38 7.13 11.45 -11.09
CA VAL A 38 6.12 11.23 -10.06
C VAL A 38 6.60 10.15 -9.12
N GLN A 39 6.45 10.37 -7.81
CA GLN A 39 6.84 9.38 -6.82
C GLN A 39 5.76 8.30 -6.68
N PHE A 40 6.17 7.05 -6.83
CA PHE A 40 5.31 5.88 -6.63
C PHE A 40 5.72 5.15 -5.35
N GLN A 41 4.80 5.05 -4.38
CA GLN A 41 5.03 4.35 -3.11
C GLN A 41 4.16 3.10 -3.05
N SER A 42 4.79 1.92 -2.95
CA SER A 42 4.11 0.64 -2.81
C SER A 42 4.23 0.12 -1.39
N TYR A 43 3.09 -0.08 -0.73
CA TYR A 43 3.01 -0.62 0.61
C TYR A 43 2.30 -1.99 0.59
N PRO A 44 2.65 -2.94 1.48
CA PRO A 44 2.02 -4.26 1.54
C PRO A 44 0.51 -4.18 1.85
N PHE A 45 0.10 -3.15 2.59
CA PHE A 45 -1.26 -2.84 2.96
C PHE A 45 -1.32 -1.39 3.44
N ARG A 46 -2.52 -0.87 3.73
CA ARG A 46 -2.66 0.40 4.44
C ARG A 46 -2.05 0.26 5.84
N MET A 47 -1.08 1.11 6.19
CA MET A 47 -0.29 1.04 7.44
C MET A 47 -1.08 1.44 8.70
N THR A 48 -2.25 0.83 8.90
CA THR A 48 -3.11 1.02 10.07
C THR A 48 -2.76 0.03 11.18
N PRO A 49 -3.09 0.35 12.44
CA PRO A 49 -2.87 -0.54 13.57
C PRO A 49 -3.51 -1.93 13.41
N GLU A 50 -4.68 -2.02 12.79
CA GLU A 50 -5.37 -3.29 12.55
C GLU A 50 -4.59 -4.20 11.62
N ASN A 51 -4.09 -3.66 10.50
CA ASN A 51 -3.31 -4.45 9.55
C ASN A 51 -1.95 -4.84 10.13
N LEU A 52 -1.29 -3.95 10.88
CA LEU A 52 -0.04 -4.26 11.57
C LEU A 52 -0.24 -5.35 12.63
N ALA A 53 -1.32 -5.29 13.41
CA ALA A 53 -1.64 -6.32 14.38
C ALA A 53 -1.91 -7.67 13.70
N ARG A 54 -2.66 -7.68 12.60
CA ARG A 54 -2.95 -8.90 11.83
C ARG A 54 -1.70 -9.51 11.19
N HIS A 55 -0.82 -8.69 10.63
CA HIS A 55 0.38 -9.19 9.94
C HIS A 55 1.65 -9.21 10.80
N ARG A 56 1.52 -9.10 12.14
CA ARG A 56 2.62 -9.00 13.10
C ARG A 56 3.66 -10.12 13.07
N GLN A 57 3.30 -11.29 12.52
CA GLN A 57 4.18 -12.47 12.42
C GLN A 57 4.82 -12.63 11.03
N ASP A 58 4.62 -11.70 10.10
CA ASP A 58 5.24 -11.79 8.78
C ASP A 58 6.78 -11.64 8.89
N PRO A 59 7.57 -12.46 8.17
CA PRO A 59 9.03 -12.33 8.18
C PRO A 59 9.53 -10.94 7.74
N ASN A 60 8.73 -10.18 7.00
CA ASN A 60 9.05 -8.84 6.52
C ASN A 60 8.57 -7.72 7.46
N ILE A 61 7.98 -8.03 8.62
CA ILE A 61 7.39 -7.00 9.49
C ILE A 61 8.39 -5.91 9.89
N ALA A 62 9.66 -6.27 10.13
CA ALA A 62 10.71 -5.31 10.45
C ALA A 62 10.99 -4.33 9.28
N PHE A 63 10.91 -4.82 8.05
CA PHE A 63 11.02 -4.00 6.84
C PHE A 63 9.79 -3.10 6.68
N TRP A 64 8.59 -3.63 6.91
CA TRP A 64 7.35 -2.86 6.83
C TRP A 64 7.27 -1.73 7.86
N MET A 65 7.75 -1.99 9.09
CA MET A 65 7.90 -0.96 10.12
C MET A 65 8.91 0.12 9.71
N ASN A 66 9.94 -0.20 8.92
CA ASN A 66 10.85 0.82 8.39
C ASN A 66 10.16 1.71 7.36
N ILE A 67 9.46 1.15 6.38
CA ILE A 67 8.78 1.97 5.36
C ILE A 67 7.53 2.69 5.91
N LYS A 68 6.93 2.20 7.00
CA LYS A 68 5.86 2.90 7.73
C LYS A 68 6.30 4.30 8.20
N GLU A 69 7.58 4.50 8.50
CA GLU A 69 8.09 5.83 8.86
C GLU A 69 7.82 6.88 7.76
N GLY A 70 8.05 6.50 6.50
CA GLY A 70 7.71 7.33 5.34
C GLY A 70 6.21 7.54 5.20
N SER A 71 5.42 6.48 5.38
CA SER A 71 3.95 6.55 5.35
C SER A 71 3.41 7.52 6.41
N ASP A 72 3.90 7.46 7.65
CA ASP A 72 3.45 8.33 8.73
C ASP A 72 3.80 9.80 8.46
N ARG A 73 4.99 10.06 7.91
CA ARG A 73 5.40 11.41 7.49
C ARG A 73 4.48 11.95 6.41
N PHE A 74 4.19 11.15 5.37
CA PHE A 74 3.25 11.55 4.32
C PHE A 74 1.85 11.78 4.90
N GLU A 75 1.35 10.91 5.77
CA GLU A 75 0.02 11.05 6.34
C GLU A 75 -0.14 12.29 7.22
N ILE A 76 0.91 12.72 7.92
CA ILE A 76 0.87 13.96 8.72
C ILE A 76 1.08 15.20 7.86
N THR A 77 2.07 15.20 6.97
CA THR A 77 2.49 16.40 6.23
C THR A 77 1.74 16.61 4.93
N LYS A 78 1.11 15.56 4.40
CA LYS A 78 0.51 15.49 3.05
C LYS A 78 1.49 15.93 1.95
N THR A 79 2.79 15.81 2.21
CA THR A 79 3.87 16.21 1.31
C THR A 79 4.69 14.98 0.94
N GLU A 80 5.17 14.94 -0.29
CA GLU A 80 6.04 13.87 -0.78
C GLU A 80 7.26 13.72 0.15
N PRO A 81 7.47 12.55 0.78
CA PRO A 81 8.64 12.31 1.61
C PRO A 81 9.87 12.19 0.72
N VAL A 82 10.97 12.84 1.12
CA VAL A 82 12.29 12.58 0.53
C VAL A 82 12.81 11.28 1.11
N VAL A 83 13.14 10.35 0.21
CA VAL A 83 13.54 8.97 0.56
C VAL A 83 14.99 8.76 0.18
N GLY A 84 15.77 8.21 1.12
CA GLY A 84 17.13 7.73 0.90
C GLY A 84 17.31 6.30 1.37
N VAL A 85 18.50 5.75 1.14
CA VAL A 85 18.91 4.42 1.64
C VAL A 85 20.23 4.54 2.38
N ALA A 86 20.27 4.08 3.63
CA ALA A 86 21.48 4.03 4.44
C ALA A 86 21.48 2.75 5.29
N GLY A 87 22.61 2.03 5.32
CA GLY A 87 22.74 0.83 6.14
C GLY A 87 21.70 -0.26 5.84
N ALA A 88 21.35 -0.44 4.55
CA ALA A 88 20.29 -1.35 4.09
C ALA A 88 18.89 -1.05 4.64
N ARG A 89 18.64 0.20 5.07
CA ARG A 89 17.34 0.70 5.52
C ARG A 89 16.94 1.93 4.72
N TYR A 90 15.63 2.12 4.60
CA TYR A 90 15.08 3.38 4.13
C TYR A 90 15.25 4.45 5.20
N VAL A 91 15.68 5.63 4.78
CA VAL A 91 15.80 6.82 5.62
C VAL A 91 14.99 7.94 5.00
N PHE A 92 14.50 8.85 5.84
CA PHE A 92 13.59 9.92 5.42
C PHE A 92 14.07 11.25 6.01
N ASP A 93 14.04 12.31 5.20
CA ASP A 93 14.59 13.62 5.57
C ASP A 93 13.94 14.23 6.81
N ALA A 94 14.73 14.84 7.68
CA ALA A 94 14.21 15.47 8.89
C ALA A 94 13.10 16.47 8.57
N VAL A 95 12.02 16.43 9.35
CA VAL A 95 10.95 17.42 9.21
C VAL A 95 11.40 18.71 9.88
N ALA A 96 11.29 19.82 9.16
CA ALA A 96 11.90 21.10 9.55
C ALA A 96 11.32 21.71 10.83
N ASP A 97 10.08 21.37 11.20
CA ASP A 97 9.41 21.94 12.35
C ASP A 97 9.17 20.90 13.48
N GLY A 98 9.32 21.37 14.72
CA GLY A 98 9.19 20.53 15.92
C GLY A 98 7.76 20.09 16.21
N ALA A 99 6.76 20.83 15.73
CA ALA A 99 5.35 20.50 15.94
C ALA A 99 4.96 19.24 15.15
N THR A 100 5.37 19.17 13.89
CA THR A 100 5.19 18.06 12.97
C THR A 100 6.01 16.86 13.40
N THR A 101 7.26 17.06 13.82
CA THR A 101 8.07 16.00 14.44
C THR A 101 7.34 15.39 15.65
N GLY A 102 6.79 16.23 16.52
CA GLY A 102 5.96 15.78 17.64
C GLY A 102 4.67 15.08 17.21
N ALA A 103 4.03 15.51 16.11
CA ALA A 103 2.82 14.89 15.59
C ALA A 103 3.09 13.48 15.01
N ILE A 104 4.20 13.31 14.30
CA ILE A 104 4.64 12.01 13.79
C ILE A 104 4.95 11.06 14.96
N ALA A 105 5.71 11.53 15.96
CA ALA A 105 6.02 10.72 17.15
C ALA A 105 4.75 10.33 17.92
N ARG A 106 3.79 11.24 18.08
CA ARG A 106 2.48 10.93 18.68
C ARG A 106 1.73 9.88 17.87
N LYS A 107 1.64 10.03 16.55
CA LYS A 107 0.98 9.05 15.67
C LYS A 107 1.61 7.66 15.83
N GLN A 108 2.94 7.57 15.81
CA GLN A 108 3.65 6.30 15.99
C GLN A 108 3.33 5.67 17.34
N ALA A 109 3.43 6.44 18.43
CA ALA A 109 3.12 5.95 19.77
C ALA A 109 1.64 5.52 19.91
N ASP A 110 0.72 6.24 19.27
CA ASP A 110 -0.71 5.92 19.29
C ASP A 110 -0.99 4.62 18.52
N ASP A 111 -0.42 4.48 17.33
CA ASP A 111 -0.51 3.27 16.51
C ASP A 111 0.06 2.06 17.27
N GLU A 112 1.22 2.19 17.92
CA GLU A 112 1.82 1.12 18.73
C GLU A 112 0.93 0.69 19.90
N ARG A 113 0.33 1.66 20.62
CA ARG A 113 -0.61 1.35 21.70
C ARG A 113 -1.85 0.63 21.18
N GLN A 114 -2.37 1.02 20.01
CA GLN A 114 -3.52 0.36 19.39
C GLN A 114 -3.18 -1.05 18.91
N VAL A 115 -2.01 -1.25 18.27
CA VAL A 115 -1.53 -2.59 17.89
C VAL A 115 -1.44 -3.48 19.13
N ALA A 116 -0.83 -3.00 20.21
CA ALA A 116 -0.70 -3.76 21.44
C ALA A 116 -2.07 -4.12 22.05
N ALA A 117 -3.03 -3.19 22.04
CA ALA A 117 -4.39 -3.43 22.51
C ALA A 117 -5.13 -4.48 21.66
N LEU A 118 -5.00 -4.40 20.33
CA LEU A 118 -5.61 -5.36 19.41
C LEU A 118 -5.03 -6.77 19.62
N VAL A 119 -3.71 -6.87 19.73
CA VAL A 119 -3.05 -8.15 20.05
C VAL A 119 -3.52 -8.70 21.40
N ALA A 120 -3.60 -7.87 22.43
CA ALA A 120 -4.09 -8.26 23.75
C ALA A 120 -5.57 -8.70 23.73
N SER A 121 -6.38 -8.12 22.84
CA SER A 121 -7.79 -8.51 22.64
C SER A 121 -7.97 -9.78 21.80
N GLY A 122 -6.89 -10.42 21.35
CA GLY A 122 -6.93 -11.69 20.64
C GLY A 122 -7.06 -11.57 19.11
N THR A 123 -6.69 -10.45 18.49
CA THR A 123 -6.65 -10.35 17.02
C THR A 123 -5.76 -11.46 16.44
N PRO A 124 -6.28 -12.35 15.56
CA PRO A 124 -5.49 -13.44 14.99
C PRO A 124 -4.38 -12.87 14.10
N ALA A 125 -3.21 -13.51 14.14
CA ALA A 125 -2.17 -13.25 13.15
C ALA A 125 -2.59 -13.92 11.84
N VAL A 126 -2.37 -13.27 10.71
CA VAL A 126 -2.72 -13.79 9.39
C VAL A 126 -1.55 -13.64 8.41
N ARG A 127 -1.39 -14.63 7.57
CA ARG A 127 -0.53 -14.57 6.39
C ARG A 127 -1.38 -14.39 5.15
N LEU A 128 -1.02 -13.40 4.35
CA LEU A 128 -1.70 -13.13 3.09
C LEU A 128 -1.05 -13.95 1.98
N VAL A 129 -1.85 -14.78 1.33
CA VAL A 129 -1.46 -15.57 0.17
C VAL A 129 -2.05 -14.88 -1.05
N TYR A 130 -1.17 -14.30 -1.87
CA TYR A 130 -1.55 -13.65 -3.11
C TYR A 130 -1.37 -14.60 -4.29
N GLU A 131 -2.35 -14.62 -5.17
CA GLU A 131 -2.18 -15.12 -6.53
C GLU A 131 -1.91 -13.94 -7.47
N ASP A 132 -0.96 -14.13 -8.38
CA ASP A 132 -0.61 -13.13 -9.38
C ASP A 132 -1.82 -12.81 -10.28
N GLY A 133 -2.13 -11.53 -10.43
CA GLY A 133 -3.33 -11.05 -11.12
C GLY A 133 -4.57 -10.86 -10.22
N GLY A 134 -4.50 -11.14 -8.91
CA GLY A 134 -5.61 -10.89 -7.99
C GLY A 134 -5.89 -9.40 -7.73
N GLN A 135 -7.17 -9.05 -7.48
CA GLN A 135 -7.61 -7.68 -7.18
C GLN A 135 -7.97 -7.52 -5.69
N HIS A 136 -7.84 -6.31 -5.16
CA HIS A 136 -8.31 -6.01 -3.80
C HIS A 136 -9.84 -6.20 -3.68
N ARG A 137 -10.26 -6.86 -2.59
CA ARG A 137 -11.64 -7.35 -2.37
C ARG A 137 -12.71 -6.31 -2.66
N SER A 138 -12.54 -5.08 -2.17
CA SER A 138 -13.54 -4.02 -2.34
C SER A 138 -13.83 -3.71 -3.80
N PHE A 139 -12.80 -3.63 -4.65
CA PHE A 139 -13.00 -3.32 -6.07
C PHE A 139 -13.63 -4.50 -6.82
N ARG A 140 -13.24 -5.74 -6.46
CA ARG A 140 -13.89 -6.94 -7.00
C ARG A 140 -15.38 -6.97 -6.66
N GLU A 141 -15.73 -6.75 -5.39
CA GLU A 141 -17.12 -6.72 -4.94
C GLU A 141 -17.91 -5.61 -5.62
N THR A 142 -17.34 -4.41 -5.75
CA THR A 142 -17.97 -3.29 -6.48
C THR A 142 -18.17 -3.59 -7.96
N LEU A 143 -17.18 -4.19 -8.63
CA LEU A 143 -17.28 -4.51 -10.06
C LEU A 143 -18.32 -5.62 -10.33
N VAL A 144 -18.33 -6.66 -9.49
CA VAL A 144 -19.34 -7.74 -9.56
C VAL A 144 -20.74 -7.16 -9.31
N ALA A 145 -20.88 -6.28 -8.31
CA ALA A 145 -22.15 -5.62 -8.02
C ALA A 145 -22.62 -4.69 -9.17
N ALA A 146 -21.70 -4.10 -9.93
CA ALA A 146 -21.98 -3.26 -11.08
C ALA A 146 -22.31 -4.05 -12.37
N GLY A 147 -22.27 -5.39 -12.34
CA GLY A 147 -22.50 -6.23 -13.52
C GLY A 147 -21.40 -6.15 -14.57
N GLY A 148 -20.22 -5.62 -14.22
CA GLY A 148 -19.09 -5.49 -15.13
C GLY A 148 -18.38 -6.81 -15.36
N ALA A 149 -18.02 -7.10 -16.61
CA ALA A 149 -17.06 -8.15 -16.94
C ALA A 149 -15.63 -7.63 -16.69
N LEU A 150 -14.73 -8.46 -16.17
CA LEU A 150 -13.34 -8.09 -15.84
C LEU A 150 -12.44 -7.82 -17.06
N GLY A 151 -13.00 -7.71 -18.28
CA GLY A 151 -12.24 -7.57 -19.52
C GLY A 151 -11.49 -8.84 -19.92
N GLU A 152 -10.56 -8.74 -20.88
CA GLU A 152 -9.63 -9.84 -21.19
C GLU A 152 -8.58 -9.95 -20.07
N VAL A 153 -8.86 -10.83 -19.11
CA VAL A 153 -7.94 -11.13 -18.01
C VAL A 153 -7.11 -12.35 -18.36
N SER A 154 -5.79 -12.26 -18.16
CA SER A 154 -4.90 -13.41 -18.36
C SER A 154 -5.10 -14.54 -17.34
N ARG A 155 -5.68 -14.24 -16.17
CA ARG A 155 -5.95 -15.19 -15.07
C ARG A 155 -7.27 -14.87 -14.36
N PRO A 156 -8.42 -15.16 -15.00
CA PRO A 156 -9.73 -14.94 -14.39
C PRO A 156 -9.88 -15.68 -13.04
N GLU A 157 -9.20 -16.81 -12.86
CA GLU A 157 -9.17 -17.58 -11.62
C GLU A 157 -8.52 -16.82 -10.44
N ALA A 158 -7.44 -16.07 -10.67
CA ALA A 158 -6.77 -15.30 -9.64
C ALA A 158 -7.60 -14.09 -9.19
N LEU A 159 -8.37 -13.51 -10.12
CA LEU A 159 -9.35 -12.46 -9.80
C LEU A 159 -10.55 -13.00 -9.04
N ASP A 160 -11.03 -14.19 -9.39
CA ASP A 160 -12.20 -14.80 -8.75
C ASP A 160 -11.88 -15.27 -7.31
N ALA A 161 -10.71 -15.88 -7.12
CA ALA A 161 -10.26 -16.36 -5.81
C ALA A 161 -9.84 -15.22 -4.86
N GLY A 162 -9.17 -14.19 -5.39
CA GLY A 162 -8.64 -13.07 -4.61
C GLY A 162 -7.56 -13.49 -3.58
N PRO A 163 -7.00 -12.53 -2.83
CA PRO A 163 -6.03 -12.84 -1.80
C PRO A 163 -6.67 -13.65 -0.66
N ARG A 164 -6.00 -14.73 -0.26
CA ARG A 164 -6.46 -15.61 0.83
C ARG A 164 -5.69 -15.34 2.10
N GLU A 165 -6.41 -15.20 3.20
CA GLU A 165 -5.80 -15.10 4.52
C GLU A 165 -5.77 -16.45 5.21
N VAL A 166 -4.59 -16.84 5.69
CA VAL A 166 -4.41 -18.04 6.50
C VAL A 166 -4.08 -17.59 7.91
N ALA A 167 -4.90 -17.99 8.88
CA ALA A 167 -4.61 -17.76 10.29
C ALA A 167 -3.29 -18.45 10.65
N MET A 168 -2.40 -17.69 11.26
CA MET A 168 -1.13 -18.19 11.76
C MET A 168 -1.33 -18.80 13.15
N PRO A 169 -0.62 -19.89 13.47
CA PRO A 169 -0.72 -20.56 14.76
C PRO A 169 -0.22 -19.70 15.92
#